data_AF-B0TJS3-F1
#
_entry.id   AF-B0TJS3-F1
#
_cell.length_a   1.000
_cell.length_b   1.000
_cell.length_c   1.000
_cell.angle_alpha   90.00
_cell.angle_beta   90.00
_cell.angle_gamma   90.00
#
_symmetry.space_group_name_H-M   'P 1'
#
loop_
_entity.id
_entity.type
_entity.pdbx_description
1 polymer ?
#
loop_
_entity_poly.entity_id
_entity_poly.type
_entity_poly.pdbx_seq_one_letter_code
_entity_poly.pdbx_strand_id
1 'polypeptide(L)'
;MRTSFAVAVIATLLSCSALAAKPSIKQHHIDALGDDMNCRTCHTTKGAFERPSDQACIDCHGGMHDIPTEPNRFDKNPHNSHHYEDLLECMVCHSEHQPSKDICSDCHKVEFNNLK
;
A
#
# COMPACT_ATOMS: atom_id res chain seq x y z
N MET A 1 -39.61 7.32 -59.01
CA MET A 1 -39.73 7.15 -57.54
C MET A 1 -38.68 6.11 -57.15
N ARG A 2 -37.45 6.45 -56.69
CA ARG A 2 -37.07 7.04 -55.38
C ARG A 2 -37.83 6.31 -54.26
N THR A 3 -37.24 5.48 -53.38
CA THR A 3 -35.95 5.59 -52.68
C THR A 3 -35.54 4.24 -52.05
N SER A 4 -34.27 3.86 -52.17
CA SER A 4 -33.65 2.78 -51.37
C SER A 4 -33.38 3.29 -49.95
N PHE A 5 -33.89 2.58 -48.94
CA PHE A 5 -33.57 2.85 -47.53
C PHE A 5 -32.28 2.11 -47.16
N ALA A 6 -31.17 2.84 -47.13
CA ALA A 6 -29.94 2.38 -46.47
C ALA A 6 -30.06 2.67 -44.98
N VAL A 7 -30.29 1.65 -44.16
CA VAL A 7 -30.24 1.73 -42.70
C VAL A 7 -28.76 1.80 -42.29
N ALA A 8 -28.31 3.00 -41.93
CA ALA A 8 -26.97 3.21 -41.39
C ALA A 8 -26.89 2.64 -39.97
N VAL A 9 -26.08 1.60 -39.80
CA VAL A 9 -25.68 1.04 -38.50
C VAL A 9 -24.69 2.03 -37.86
N ILE A 10 -25.16 2.83 -36.91
CA ILE A 10 -24.28 3.67 -36.08
C ILE A 10 -23.87 2.84 -34.86
N ALA A 11 -22.74 2.13 -34.98
CA ALA A 11 -22.07 1.50 -33.86
C ALA A 11 -21.46 2.60 -32.97
N THR A 12 -22.12 2.91 -31.86
CA THR A 12 -21.58 3.81 -30.83
C THR A 12 -20.49 3.06 -30.08
N LEU A 13 -19.23 3.37 -30.41
CA LEU A 13 -18.06 2.90 -29.70
C LEU A 13 -18.07 3.49 -28.28
N LEU A 14 -18.44 2.66 -27.31
CA LEU A 14 -18.29 2.95 -25.89
C LEU A 14 -16.78 2.89 -25.56
N SER A 15 -16.10 4.03 -25.71
CA SER A 15 -14.70 4.18 -25.27
C SER A 15 -14.64 4.04 -23.75
N CYS A 16 -14.36 2.83 -23.29
CA CYS A 16 -13.98 2.57 -21.91
C CYS A 16 -12.55 3.11 -21.73
N SER A 17 -12.43 4.38 -21.36
CA SER A 17 -11.17 4.93 -20.87
C SER A 17 -10.87 4.23 -19.55
N ALA A 18 -10.02 3.21 -19.58
CA ALA A 18 -9.41 2.68 -18.38
C ALA A 18 -8.60 3.82 -17.74
N LEU A 19 -9.14 4.43 -16.68
CA LEU A 19 -8.33 5.28 -15.82
C LEU A 19 -7.25 4.38 -15.24
N ALA A 20 -6.01 4.58 -15.67
CA ALA A 20 -4.86 4.05 -14.96
C ALA A 20 -4.92 4.62 -13.54
N ALA A 21 -5.25 3.77 -12.57
CA ALA A 21 -5.23 4.14 -11.16
C ALA A 21 -3.81 4.61 -10.84
N LYS A 22 -3.66 5.87 -10.42
CA LYS A 22 -2.39 6.36 -9.88
C LYS A 22 -2.03 5.50 -8.67
N PRO A 23 -0.75 5.15 -8.44
CA PRO A 23 -0.34 4.54 -7.18
C PRO A 23 -0.81 5.42 -6.04
N SER A 24 -1.78 4.95 -5.26
CA SER A 24 -2.33 5.73 -4.15
C SER A 24 -1.49 5.48 -2.91
N ILE A 25 -1.17 6.55 -2.20
CA ILE A 25 -0.72 6.51 -0.81
C ILE A 25 -1.93 6.12 0.05
N LYS A 26 -1.70 5.37 1.13
CA LYS A 26 -2.72 4.99 2.10
C LYS A 26 -3.27 6.21 2.80
N GLN A 27 -4.58 6.17 3.05
CA GLN A 27 -5.32 7.32 3.55
C GLN A 27 -4.78 7.81 4.91
N HIS A 28 -4.35 6.93 5.81
CA HIS A 28 -3.87 7.35 7.12
C HIS A 28 -2.58 8.19 7.06
N HIS A 29 -1.70 7.96 6.09
CA HIS A 29 -0.53 8.82 5.88
C HIS A 29 -0.93 10.16 5.25
N ILE A 30 -1.92 10.16 4.35
CA ILE A 30 -2.50 11.41 3.80
C ILE A 30 -3.16 12.24 4.91
N ASP A 31 -3.95 11.61 5.78
CA ASP A 31 -4.66 12.27 6.87
C ASP A 31 -3.67 12.84 7.91
N ALA A 32 -2.58 12.11 8.17
CA ALA A 32 -1.56 12.54 9.14
C ALA A 32 -0.69 13.71 8.63
N LEU A 33 -0.39 13.75 7.33
CA LEU A 33 0.56 14.71 6.76
C LEU A 33 -0.11 15.84 5.97
N GLY A 34 -1.37 15.68 5.54
CA GLY A 34 -2.13 16.70 4.82
C GLY A 34 -1.36 17.25 3.61
N ASP A 35 -1.24 18.58 3.56
CA ASP A 35 -0.56 19.30 2.47
C ASP A 35 0.96 19.04 2.43
N ASP A 36 1.56 18.57 3.53
CA ASP A 36 2.99 18.23 3.58
C ASP A 36 3.28 16.88 2.88
N MET A 37 2.26 16.06 2.64
CA MET A 37 2.40 14.78 1.96
C MET A 37 2.89 14.95 0.52
N ASN A 38 4.12 14.50 0.27
CA ASN A 38 4.70 14.46 -1.07
C ASN A 38 5.64 13.26 -1.25
N CYS A 39 6.08 13.00 -2.48
CA CYS A 39 6.94 11.85 -2.79
C CYS A 39 8.24 11.84 -1.97
N ARG A 40 8.77 13.02 -1.60
CA ARG A 40 10.02 13.14 -0.83
C ARG A 40 9.85 12.85 0.66
N THR A 41 8.63 12.71 1.14
CA THR A 41 8.35 12.25 2.50
C THR A 41 9.03 10.91 2.74
N CYS A 42 8.95 10.00 1.78
CA CYS A 42 9.56 8.68 1.88
C CYS A 42 10.77 8.50 0.96
N HIS A 43 10.76 9.09 -0.25
CA HIS A 43 11.81 8.86 -1.24
C HIS A 43 12.89 9.94 -1.25
N THR A 44 14.15 9.53 -1.25
CA THR A 44 15.31 10.44 -1.35
C THR A 44 15.44 11.06 -2.75
N THR A 45 14.97 10.35 -3.78
CA THR A 45 14.89 10.81 -5.16
C THR A 45 13.43 10.96 -5.61
N LYS A 46 13.11 12.09 -6.26
CA LYS A 46 11.73 12.36 -6.69
C LYS A 46 11.30 11.34 -7.74
N GLY A 47 10.22 10.60 -7.48
CA GLY A 47 9.61 9.71 -8.46
C GLY A 47 10.38 8.43 -8.75
N ALA A 48 11.20 7.95 -7.80
CA ALA A 48 11.79 6.63 -7.91
C ALA A 48 10.72 5.55 -7.71
N PHE A 49 10.68 4.57 -8.63
CA PHE A 49 9.90 3.34 -8.48
C PHE A 49 10.58 2.33 -7.53
N GLU A 50 11.67 2.74 -6.88
CA GLU A 50 12.41 1.94 -5.92
C GLU A 50 11.82 2.13 -4.52
N ARG A 51 11.87 1.05 -3.75
CA ARG A 51 11.51 1.06 -2.33
C ARG A 51 12.37 2.10 -1.59
N PRO A 52 11.79 2.97 -0.74
CA PRO A 52 12.57 3.89 0.07
C PRO A 52 13.41 3.14 1.12
N SER A 53 14.33 3.85 1.77
CA SER A 53 15.03 3.30 2.95
C SER A 53 14.04 3.18 4.10
N ASP A 54 14.22 2.17 4.95
CA ASP A 54 13.42 1.99 6.17
C ASP A 54 13.55 3.16 7.15
N GLN A 55 14.63 3.92 7.06
CA GLN A 55 14.83 5.12 7.86
C GLN A 55 13.70 6.13 7.66
N ALA A 56 13.10 6.21 6.47
CA ALA A 56 11.97 7.09 6.21
C ALA A 56 10.73 6.75 7.07
N CYS A 57 10.57 5.50 7.45
CA CYS A 57 9.51 5.06 8.37
C CYS A 57 9.92 5.37 9.82
N ILE A 58 11.15 5.01 10.17
CA ILE A 58 11.70 5.13 11.53
C ILE A 58 11.73 6.57 12.02
N ASP A 59 12.02 7.54 11.14
CA ASP A 59 12.09 8.96 11.50
C ASP A 59 10.79 9.52 12.09
N CYS A 60 9.64 8.91 11.77
CA CYS A 60 8.32 9.31 12.27
C CYS A 60 7.72 8.29 13.25
N HIS A 61 7.94 6.99 13.03
CA HIS A 61 7.28 5.92 13.78
C HIS A 61 8.14 5.28 14.89
N GLY A 62 9.45 5.54 14.91
CA GLY A 62 10.40 4.87 15.79
C GLY A 62 10.88 3.52 15.25
N GLY A 63 11.76 2.87 16.00
CA GLY A 63 12.25 1.53 15.66
C GLY A 63 11.16 0.49 15.84
N MET A 64 11.28 -0.66 15.15
CA MET A 64 10.24 -1.68 15.18
C MET A 64 9.93 -2.19 16.59
N HIS A 65 10.95 -2.30 17.46
CA HIS A 65 10.77 -2.64 18.88
C HIS A 65 9.89 -1.65 19.66
N ASP A 66 9.88 -0.37 19.26
CA ASP A 66 9.15 0.69 19.95
C ASP A 66 7.68 0.77 19.51
N ILE A 67 7.31 0.09 18.42
CA ILE A 67 5.95 0.15 17.86
C ILE A 67 5.02 -0.81 18.62
N PRO A 68 4.04 -0.29 19.37
CA PRO A 68 3.15 -1.13 20.16
C PRO A 68 2.32 -2.05 19.26
N THR A 69 2.28 -3.32 19.62
CA THR A 69 1.40 -4.31 18.99
C THR A 69 0.29 -4.66 19.96
N GLU A 70 -0.94 -4.68 19.45
CA GLU A 70 -2.10 -5.20 20.17
C GLU A 70 -1.85 -6.66 20.61
N PRO A 71 -2.03 -6.97 21.90
CA PRO A 71 -1.89 -8.34 22.37
C PRO A 71 -2.94 -9.23 21.70
N ASN A 72 -2.54 -10.44 21.34
CA ASN A 72 -3.44 -11.45 20.78
C ASN A 72 -3.36 -12.74 21.58
N ARG A 73 -4.37 -13.60 21.40
CA ARG A 73 -4.50 -14.89 22.10
C ARG A 73 -3.32 -15.86 21.90
N PHE A 74 -2.44 -15.59 20.93
CA PHE A 74 -1.32 -16.45 20.60
C PHE A 74 0.02 -15.90 21.09
N ASP A 75 0.01 -14.76 21.80
CA ASP A 75 1.19 -14.05 22.28
C ASP A 75 2.21 -13.83 21.16
N LYS A 76 1.71 -13.43 19.97
CA LYS A 76 2.54 -13.17 18.80
C LYS A 76 2.74 -11.68 18.61
N ASN A 77 4.00 -11.27 18.61
CA ASN A 77 4.39 -9.90 18.28
C ASN A 77 4.99 -9.88 16.85
N PRO A 78 4.34 -9.25 15.85
CA PRO A 78 4.85 -9.15 14.50
C PRO A 78 6.09 -8.23 14.41
N HIS A 79 6.25 -7.29 15.33
CA HIS A 79 7.39 -6.37 15.41
C HIS A 79 8.53 -6.89 16.30
N ASN A 80 8.34 -8.02 16.96
CA ASN A 80 9.40 -8.71 17.71
C ASN A 80 9.17 -10.23 17.62
N SER A 81 9.45 -10.78 16.45
CA SER A 81 9.16 -12.18 16.15
C SER A 81 10.32 -13.10 16.59
N HIS A 82 10.04 -14.38 16.82
CA HIS A 82 11.13 -15.32 17.16
C HIS A 82 12.06 -15.64 15.97
N HIS A 83 11.61 -15.38 14.75
CA HIS A 83 12.40 -15.65 13.55
C HIS A 83 13.35 -14.51 13.21
N TYR A 84 12.93 -13.27 13.46
CA TYR A 84 13.60 -12.08 12.98
C TYR A 84 13.86 -11.03 14.04
N GLU A 85 13.41 -11.26 15.28
CA GLU A 85 13.39 -10.25 16.35
C GLU A 85 12.76 -8.95 15.81
N ASP A 86 13.48 -7.84 15.88
CA ASP A 86 13.12 -6.53 15.35
C ASP A 86 13.92 -6.13 14.08
N LEU A 87 14.48 -7.10 13.36
CA LEU A 87 15.44 -6.86 12.26
C LEU A 87 14.82 -6.80 10.85
N LEU A 88 13.52 -7.09 10.68
CA LEU A 88 12.86 -6.94 9.38
C LEU A 88 12.71 -5.46 9.03
N GLU A 89 12.83 -5.14 7.74
CA GLU A 89 12.49 -3.81 7.27
C GLU A 89 10.96 -3.61 7.23
N CYS A 90 10.45 -2.45 7.64
CA CYS A 90 9.03 -2.11 7.76
C CYS A 90 8.20 -2.51 6.51
N MET A 91 8.68 -2.18 5.32
CA MET A 91 7.91 -2.43 4.08
C MET A 91 7.94 -3.88 3.58
N VAL A 92 8.60 -4.80 4.30
CA VAL A 92 8.43 -6.25 4.06
C VAL A 92 6.96 -6.62 4.25
N CYS A 93 6.29 -5.97 5.20
CA CYS A 93 4.87 -6.15 5.47
C CYS A 93 4.04 -4.93 5.05
N HIS A 94 4.55 -3.72 5.29
CA HIS A 94 3.80 -2.46 5.11
C HIS A 94 4.08 -1.81 3.75
N SER A 95 3.22 -2.09 2.77
CA SER A 95 3.33 -1.51 1.43
C SER A 95 2.41 -0.33 1.24
N GLU A 96 2.92 0.76 0.67
CA GLU A 96 2.14 1.97 0.44
C GLU A 96 1.41 1.96 -0.91
N HIS A 97 2.14 1.65 -1.98
CA HIS A 97 1.65 1.70 -3.36
C HIS A 97 1.00 0.40 -3.86
N GLN A 98 0.79 -0.56 -2.95
CA GLN A 98 0.15 -1.85 -3.19
C GLN A 98 -0.40 -2.38 -1.86
N PRO A 99 -1.20 -3.47 -1.85
CA PRO A 99 -1.68 -4.05 -0.62
C PRO A 99 -0.54 -4.48 0.33
N SER A 100 -0.68 -4.17 1.62
CA SER A 100 0.18 -4.73 2.67
C SER A 100 -0.09 -6.21 2.85
N LYS A 101 0.90 -6.95 3.35
CA LYS A 101 0.81 -8.39 3.59
C LYS A 101 1.50 -8.75 4.90
N ASP A 102 0.90 -9.63 5.68
CA ASP A 102 1.57 -10.24 6.83
C ASP A 102 2.31 -11.53 6.43
N ILE A 103 3.63 -11.46 6.36
CA ILE A 103 4.43 -12.63 5.95
C ILE A 103 4.34 -13.81 6.93
N CYS A 104 3.92 -13.56 8.18
CA CYS A 104 3.80 -14.61 9.20
C CYS A 104 2.67 -15.59 8.86
N SER A 105 1.59 -15.10 8.25
CA SER A 105 0.41 -15.91 7.93
C SER A 105 0.60 -16.84 6.73
N ASP A 106 1.73 -16.69 6.03
CA ASP A 106 2.14 -17.65 5.01
C ASP A 106 2.49 -19.02 5.62
N CYS A 107 2.83 -19.07 6.91
CA CYS A 107 3.18 -20.31 7.62
C CYS A 107 2.39 -20.54 8.92
N HIS A 108 1.94 -19.47 9.57
CA HIS A 108 1.23 -19.53 10.85
C HIS A 108 -0.26 -19.22 10.69
N LYS A 109 -1.11 -19.87 11.48
CA LYS A 109 -2.54 -19.52 11.57
C LYS A 109 -2.72 -18.37 12.56
N VAL A 110 -2.29 -17.19 12.15
CA VAL A 110 -2.41 -15.95 12.92
C VAL A 110 -3.21 -14.92 12.12
N GLU A 111 -3.73 -13.92 12.81
CA GLU A 111 -4.39 -12.78 12.18
C GLU A 111 -3.95 -11.54 12.97
N PHE A 112 -3.35 -10.58 12.27
CA PHE A 112 -2.97 -9.30 12.84
C PHE A 112 -3.99 -8.26 12.43
N ASN A 113 -4.92 -7.98 13.36
CA ASN A 113 -5.90 -6.92 13.18
C ASN A 113 -5.17 -5.58 13.09
N ASN A 114 -5.65 -4.69 12.21
CA ASN A 114 -5.08 -3.35 12.00
C ASN A 114 -3.67 -3.33 11.38
N LEU A 115 -3.36 -4.24 10.44
CA LEU A 115 -2.22 -4.07 9.54
C LEU A 115 -2.45 -2.83 8.67
N LYS A 116 -2.00 -1.67 9.16
CA LYS A 116 -2.11 -0.38 8.47
C LYS A 116 -1.06 -0.28 7.38
#